data_AF-A0A2N1NC51-F1
#
_entry.id   AF-A0A2N1NC51-F1
#
_cell.length_a   1.000
_cell.length_b   1.000
_cell.length_c   1.000
_cell.angle_alpha   90.00
_cell.angle_beta   90.00
_cell.angle_gamma   90.00
#
_symmetry.space_group_name_H-M   'P 1'
#
loop_
_entity.id
_entity.type
_entity.pdbx_description
1 polymer ?
#
loop_
_entity_poly.entity_id
_entity_poly.type
_entity_poly.pdbx_seq_one_letter_code
_entity_poly.pdbx_strand_id
1 'polypeptide(L)'
;MAVSPYFRIAFSSNWVNRFDGIIHFEKPNISPNIFKIILNFIYKADLDLKKHKASDICSLIKASDELSIDVLNEHILEFVSQNANRLINEDPVQILQIIFQLDIFS
;
A
#
# COMPACT_ATOMS: atom_id res chain seq x y z
N MET A 1 -17.36 -6.36 5.76
CA MET A 1 -15.99 -6.61 6.24
C MET A 1 -15.20 -5.32 6.09
N ALA A 2 -14.39 -4.92 7.06
CA ALA A 2 -13.53 -3.76 6.91
C ALA A 2 -12.37 -4.12 5.98
N VAL A 3 -12.15 -3.31 4.94
CA VAL A 3 -11.06 -3.48 3.95
C VAL A 3 -9.66 -3.41 4.59
N SER A 4 -9.58 -2.90 5.82
CA SER A 4 -8.36 -2.73 6.59
C SER A 4 -8.63 -2.94 8.08
N PRO A 5 -8.04 -3.95 8.73
CA PRO A 5 -8.02 -4.08 10.18
C PRO A 5 -7.40 -2.87 10.87
N TYR A 6 -6.38 -2.26 10.26
CA TYR A 6 -5.76 -1.02 10.76
C TYR A 6 -6.81 0.07 10.92
N PHE A 7 -7.53 0.44 9.86
CA PHE A 7 -8.54 1.50 9.95
C PHE A 7 -9.70 1.14 10.88
N ARG A 8 -10.07 -0.14 10.98
CA ARG A 8 -11.07 -0.59 11.96
C ARG A 8 -10.64 -0.28 13.39
N ILE A 9 -9.38 -0.52 13.73
CA ILE A 9 -8.83 -0.22 15.07
C ILE A 9 -8.61 1.29 15.22
N ALA A 10 -8.00 1.91 14.22
CA ALA A 10 -7.65 3.31 14.18
C ALA A 10 -8.87 4.24 14.24
N PHE A 11 -10.05 3.78 13.84
CA PHE A 11 -11.32 4.51 13.96
C PHE A 11 -12.22 4.04 15.11
N SER A 12 -11.79 3.03 15.88
CA SER A 12 -12.56 2.55 17.02
C SER A 12 -12.60 3.59 18.15
N SER A 13 -13.66 3.57 18.94
CA SER A 13 -13.87 4.48 20.08
C SER A 13 -12.78 4.43 21.15
N ASN A 14 -11.99 3.35 21.19
CA ASN A 14 -11.03 3.08 22.26
C ASN A 14 -9.61 3.61 21.97
N TRP A 15 -9.31 4.08 20.76
CA TRP A 15 -7.95 4.43 20.35
C TRP A 15 -7.78 5.83 19.75
N VAL A 16 -8.88 6.51 19.45
CA VAL A 16 -8.83 7.80 18.74
C VAL A 16 -8.66 8.98 19.69
N ASN A 17 -7.53 9.67 19.61
CA ASN A 17 -7.42 11.07 20.01
C ASN A 17 -8.14 11.93 18.95
N ARG A 18 -9.42 12.24 19.17
CA ARG A 18 -10.15 13.21 18.34
C ARG A 18 -9.84 14.60 18.85
N PHE A 19 -9.16 15.39 18.04
CA PHE A 19 -9.06 16.82 18.27
C PHE A 19 -10.08 17.49 17.37
N ASP A 20 -11.13 18.07 17.98
CA ASP A 20 -12.19 18.78 17.25
C ASP A 20 -12.88 17.93 16.16
N GLY A 21 -13.12 16.65 16.45
CA GLY A 21 -13.74 15.72 15.49
C GLY A 21 -12.81 15.21 14.38
N ILE A 22 -11.58 15.72 14.31
CA ILE A 22 -10.55 15.26 13.36
C ILE A 22 -9.72 14.15 14.00
N ILE A 23 -9.45 13.11 13.22
CA ILE A 23 -8.55 12.03 13.59
C ILE A 23 -7.18 12.31 12.97
N HIS A 24 -6.17 12.48 13.82
CA HIS A 24 -4.80 12.69 13.39
C HIS A 24 -4.06 11.34 13.33
N PHE A 25 -3.51 11.00 12.16
CA PHE A 25 -2.61 9.86 12.01
C PHE A 25 -1.27 10.33 11.47
N GLU A 26 -0.21 10.05 12.22
CA GLU A 26 1.15 10.25 11.74
C GLU A 26 1.64 8.97 11.05
N LYS A 27 1.87 9.08 9.74
CA LYS A 27 2.36 8.00 8.89
C LYS A 27 3.57 8.49 8.09
N PRO A 28 4.74 8.68 8.74
CA PRO A 28 5.91 9.26 8.10
C PRO A 28 6.43 8.43 6.91
N ASN A 29 6.09 7.15 6.85
CA ASN A 29 6.48 6.25 5.77
C ASN A 29 5.55 6.29 4.56
N ILE A 30 4.40 6.96 4.66
CA ILE A 30 3.40 7.02 3.59
C ILE A 30 3.28 8.45 3.09
N SER A 31 3.73 8.67 1.85
CA SER A 31 3.60 10.00 1.24
C SER A 31 2.13 10.33 0.94
N PRO A 32 1.74 11.62 0.92
CA PRO A 32 0.37 12.02 0.60
C PRO A 32 -0.13 11.50 -0.76
N ASN A 33 0.76 11.40 -1.75
CA ASN A 33 0.41 10.89 -3.08
C ASN A 33 0.07 9.40 -3.04
N ILE A 34 0.88 8.59 -2.34
CA ILE A 34 0.62 7.16 -2.16
C ILE A 34 -0.66 6.95 -1.37
N PHE A 35 -0.88 7.72 -0.31
CA PHE A 35 -2.11 7.67 0.46
C PHE A 35 -3.35 7.99 -0.40
N LYS A 36 -3.27 8.98 -1.28
CA LYS A 36 -4.35 9.32 -2.22
C LYS A 36 -4.68 8.16 -3.18
N ILE A 37 -3.66 7.43 -3.66
CA ILE A 37 -3.86 6.24 -4.49
C ILE A 37 -4.59 5.15 -3.70
N ILE A 38 -4.18 4.89 -2.45
CA ILE A 38 -4.81 3.92 -1.57
C ILE A 38 -6.27 4.28 -1.29
N LEU A 39 -6.57 5.55 -1.00
CA LEU A 39 -7.95 6.00 -0.82
C LEU A 39 -8.79 5.78 -2.08
N ASN A 40 -8.27 6.12 -3.26
CA ASN A 40 -8.98 5.86 -4.52
C ASN A 40 -9.28 4.36 -4.70
N PHE A 41 -8.31 3.50 -4.39
CA PHE A 41 -8.51 2.05 -4.45
C PHE A 41 -9.60 1.59 -3.47
N ILE A 42 -9.57 2.02 -2.20
CA ILE A 42 -10.57 1.64 -1.19
C ILE A 42 -11.99 2.06 -1.62
N TYR A 43 -12.14 3.25 -2.20
CA TYR A 43 -13.47 3.79 -2.54
C TYR A 43 -13.99 3.37 -3.92
N LYS A 44 -13.11 3.05 -4.87
CA LYS A 44 -13.51 2.80 -6.27
C LYS A 44 -13.15 1.40 -6.78
N ALA A 45 -12.33 0.65 -6.05
CA ALA A 45 -11.68 -0.57 -6.51
C ALA A 45 -10.97 -0.40 -7.87
N ASP A 46 -10.50 0.81 -8.17
CA ASP A 46 -9.86 1.19 -9.43
C ASP A 46 -8.41 1.57 -9.17
N LEU A 47 -7.49 0.70 -9.59
CA LEU A 47 -6.05 0.92 -9.54
C LEU A 47 -5.36 0.21 -10.69
N ASP A 48 -5.01 0.99 -11.71
CA ASP A 48 -4.22 0.53 -12.85
C ASP A 48 -2.72 0.71 -12.58
N LEU A 49 -2.10 -0.34 -12.04
CA LEU A 49 -0.68 -0.38 -11.67
C LEU A 49 0.27 -0.20 -12.87
N LYS A 50 -0.20 -0.34 -14.12
CA LYS A 50 0.63 -0.08 -15.31
C LYS A 50 0.94 1.40 -15.50
N LYS A 51 0.13 2.28 -14.91
CA LYS A 51 0.33 3.74 -14.97
C LYS A 51 1.32 4.27 -13.92
N HIS A 52 1.86 3.39 -13.08
CA HIS A 52 2.74 3.73 -11.97
C HIS A 52 4.16 3.21 -12.23
N LYS A 53 5.15 4.02 -11.80
CA LYS A 53 6.57 3.66 -11.86
C LYS A 53 6.88 2.60 -10.81
N ALA A 54 7.96 1.84 -11.01
CA ALA A 54 8.46 0.89 -10.02
C ALA A 54 8.52 1.47 -8.60
N SER A 55 9.00 2.70 -8.41
CA SER A 55 9.08 3.35 -7.09
C SER A 55 7.73 3.61 -6.41
N ASP A 56 6.70 3.92 -7.19
CA ASP A 56 5.35 4.10 -6.66
C ASP A 56 4.76 2.75 -6.25
N ILE A 57 4.97 1.71 -7.06
CA ILE A 57 4.58 0.33 -6.73
C ILE A 57 5.26 -0.12 -5.44
N CYS A 58 6.56 0.14 -5.31
CA CYS A 58 7.34 -0.14 -4.11
C CYS A 58 6.77 0.55 -2.86
N SER A 59 6.38 1.82 -3.02
CA SER A 59 5.80 2.60 -1.92
C SER A 59 4.39 2.15 -1.57
N LEU A 60 3.60 1.71 -2.57
CA LEU A 60 2.27 1.15 -2.38
C LEU A 60 2.33 -0.13 -1.54
N ILE A 61 3.25 -1.05 -1.85
CA ILE A 61 3.48 -2.29 -1.09
C ILE A 61 3.72 -1.99 0.40
N LYS A 62 4.66 -1.09 0.70
CA LYS A 62 4.99 -0.72 2.09
C LYS A 62 3.79 -0.12 2.81
N ALA A 63 3.05 0.74 2.12
CA ALA A 63 1.89 1.41 2.68
C ALA A 63 0.69 0.46 2.86
N SER A 64 0.47 -0.50 1.96
CA SER A 64 -0.61 -1.50 2.09
C SER A 64 -0.32 -2.49 3.21
N ASP A 65 0.93 -2.89 3.41
CA ASP A 65 1.35 -3.66 4.58
C ASP A 65 1.13 -2.87 5.89
N GLU A 66 1.63 -1.63 5.96
CA GLU A 66 1.51 -0.77 7.14
C GLU A 66 0.04 -0.45 7.52
N LEU A 67 -0.85 -0.38 6.52
CA LEU A 67 -2.28 -0.15 6.70
C LEU A 67 -3.09 -1.46 6.72
N SER A 68 -2.44 -2.62 6.69
CA SER A 68 -3.07 -3.95 6.68
C SER A 68 -4.21 -4.07 5.65
N ILE A 69 -3.91 -3.75 4.38
CA ILE A 69 -4.87 -3.80 3.27
C ILE A 69 -4.57 -5.02 2.40
N ASP A 70 -4.96 -6.20 2.88
CA ASP A 70 -4.58 -7.49 2.27
C ASP A 70 -4.99 -7.59 0.80
N VAL A 71 -6.21 -7.14 0.46
CA VAL A 71 -6.71 -7.15 -0.93
C VAL A 71 -5.89 -6.25 -1.88
N LEU A 72 -5.29 -5.18 -1.36
CA LEU A 72 -4.39 -4.32 -2.15
C LEU A 72 -3.02 -4.97 -2.30
N ASN A 73 -2.51 -5.58 -1.22
CA ASN A 73 -1.28 -6.36 -1.25
C ASN A 73 -1.35 -7.47 -2.30
N GLU A 74 -2.41 -8.27 -2.30
CA GLU A 74 -2.64 -9.35 -3.27
C GLU A 74 -2.63 -8.82 -4.72
N HIS A 75 -3.39 -7.75 -4.99
CA HIS A 75 -3.45 -7.13 -6.32
C HIS A 75 -2.08 -6.62 -6.81
N ILE A 76 -1.30 -6.00 -5.91
CA ILE A 76 0.03 -5.52 -6.26
C ILE A 76 1.00 -6.67 -6.49
N LEU A 77 0.97 -7.70 -5.65
CA LEU A 77 1.85 -8.87 -5.75
C LEU A 77 1.60 -9.68 -7.03
N GLU A 78 0.33 -9.86 -7.40
CA GLU A 78 -0.03 -10.49 -8.68
C GLU A 78 0.54 -9.68 -9.85
N PHE A 79 0.37 -8.34 -9.82
CA PHE A 79 0.90 -7.47 -10.84
C PHE A 79 2.43 -7.52 -10.94
N VAL A 80 3.13 -7.48 -9.81
CA VAL A 80 4.60 -7.57 -9.75
C VAL A 80 5.08 -8.89 -10.35
N SER A 81 4.44 -10.00 -10.00
CA SER A 81 4.78 -11.34 -10.51
C SER A 81 4.64 -11.40 -12.04
N GLN A 82 3.59 -10.80 -12.60
CA GLN A 82 3.35 -10.77 -14.04
C GLN A 82 4.23 -9.75 -14.80
N ASN A 83 4.75 -8.73 -14.12
CA ASN A 83 5.46 -7.59 -14.75
C ASN A 83 6.88 -7.41 -14.21
N ALA A 84 7.46 -8.44 -13.58
CA ALA A 84 8.75 -8.39 -12.92
C ALA A 84 9.85 -7.84 -13.83
N ASN A 85 9.94 -8.30 -15.09
CA ASN A 85 10.94 -7.83 -16.05
C ASN A 85 10.86 -6.32 -16.29
N ARG A 86 9.65 -5.76 -16.43
CA ARG A 86 9.47 -4.31 -16.62
C ARG A 86 9.96 -3.56 -15.39
N LEU A 87 9.54 -4.00 -14.21
CA LEU A 87 9.86 -3.36 -12.95
C LEU A 87 11.36 -3.42 -12.64
N ILE A 88 12.00 -4.58 -12.86
CA ILE A 88 13.44 -4.77 -12.71
C ILE A 88 14.22 -3.88 -13.67
N ASN A 89 13.76 -3.71 -14.91
CA ASN A 89 14.43 -2.81 -15.87
C ASN A 89 14.31 -1.33 -15.47
N GLU A 90 13.26 -0.95 -14.75
CA GLU A 90 13.07 0.43 -14.27
C GLU A 90 13.89 0.73 -13.01
N ASP A 91 13.85 -0.15 -12.01
CA ASP A 91 14.59 -0.01 -10.75
C ASP A 91 14.98 -1.39 -10.19
N PRO A 92 16.09 -1.98 -10.66
CA PRO A 92 16.46 -3.35 -10.31
C PRO A 92 16.77 -3.51 -8.82
N VAL A 93 17.37 -2.48 -8.20
CA VAL A 93 17.77 -2.52 -6.79
C VAL A 93 16.55 -2.53 -5.89
N GLN A 94 15.62 -1.60 -6.12
CA GLN A 94 14.47 -1.42 -5.25
C GLN A 94 13.48 -2.59 -5.38
N ILE A 95 13.32 -3.14 -6.59
CA ILE A 95 12.46 -4.31 -6.83
C ILE A 95 13.04 -5.58 -6.21
N LEU A 96 14.35 -5.81 -6.32
CA LEU A 96 14.99 -6.94 -5.64
C LEU A 96 14.85 -6.84 -4.12
N GLN A 97 15.06 -5.65 -3.53
CA GLN A 97 14.87 -5.44 -2.10
C GLN A 97 13.47 -5.82 -1.63
N ILE A 98 12.44 -5.45 -2.39
CA ILE A 98 11.06 -5.79 -2.06
C ILE A 98 10.77 -7.27 -2.20
N ILE A 99 11.22 -7.90 -3.29
CA ILE A 99 11.06 -9.33 -3.51
C ILE A 99 11.66 -10.13 -2.34
N PHE A 100 12.82 -9.71 -1.85
CA PHE A 100 13.45 -10.31 -0.66
C PHE A 100 12.73 -10.01 0.65
N GLN A 101 12.19 -8.80 0.83
CA GLN A 101 11.46 -8.43 2.05
C GLN A 101 10.08 -9.09 2.16
N LEU A 102 9.45 -9.40 1.04
CA LEU A 102 8.10 -9.95 0.97
C LEU A 102 8.07 -11.49 0.96
N ASP A 103 9.23 -12.15 1.03
CA ASP A 103 9.33 -13.61 1.09
C ASP A 103 8.52 -14.33 -0.03
N ILE A 104 8.37 -13.68 -1.20
CA ILE A 104 7.49 -14.13 -2.31
C ILE A 104 7.90 -15.51 -2.86
N PHE A 105 9.10 -15.98 -2.52
CA PHE A 105 9.66 -17.27 -2.94
C PHE A 105 9.81 -18.30 -1.79
N SER A 106 9.13 -18.09 -0.66
CA SER A 106 9.15 -19.00 0.50
C SER A 106 8.09 -20.09 0.43
#